data_AF-A0A6N7P631-F1
#
_entry.id   AF-A0A6N7P631-F1
#
_cell.length_a   1.000
_cell.length_b   1.000
_cell.length_c   1.000
_cell.angle_alpha   90.00
_cell.angle_beta   90.00
_cell.angle_gamma   90.00
#
_symmetry.space_group_name_H-M   'P 1'
#
loop_
_entity.id
_entity.type
_entity.pdbx_description
1 polymer ?
#
loop_
_entity_poly.entity_id
_entity_poly.type
_entity_poly.pdbx_seq_one_letter_code
_entity_poly.pdbx_strand_id
1 'polypeptide(L)'
;MKSSLLSLAMCLLLLVGKAQRTSEPELKEFEAFWKKFYTALVKKDYQSVSGFIDFPLVVKKSLTDTAVQTIGKDEFANFFNDYLELPAKEEFANKYNLLRARKLLNDDDKSMVSDDAATIEDFEFQKVDGKWKLVYVYMLAQ
;
A
#
# COMPACT_ATOMS: atom_id res chain seq x y z
N MET A 1 -31.89 -23.92 33.25
CA MET A 1 -31.90 -23.41 31.86
C MET A 1 -32.14 -21.91 31.91
N LYS A 2 -31.15 -21.06 31.55
CA LYS A 2 -31.18 -19.60 31.28
C LYS A 2 -29.84 -18.95 31.66
N SER A 3 -28.76 -19.20 30.91
CA SER A 3 -27.54 -18.36 31.01
C SER A 3 -26.63 -18.38 29.77
N SER A 4 -26.90 -19.17 28.73
CA SER A 4 -25.96 -19.29 27.59
C SER A 4 -26.24 -18.38 26.38
N LEU A 5 -27.23 -17.48 26.43
CA LEU A 5 -27.60 -16.65 25.28
C LEU A 5 -26.94 -15.26 25.26
N LEU A 6 -26.33 -14.80 26.36
CA LEU A 6 -25.74 -13.46 26.44
C LEU A 6 -24.32 -13.37 25.86
N SER A 7 -23.59 -14.49 25.79
CA SER A 7 -22.20 -14.49 25.32
C SER A 7 -22.08 -14.49 23.78
N LEU A 8 -23.12 -14.95 23.06
CA LEU A 8 -23.11 -14.95 21.60
C LEU A 8 -23.37 -13.56 20.98
N ALA A 9 -24.09 -12.69 21.69
CA ALA A 9 -24.41 -11.33 21.20
C ALA A 9 -23.20 -10.38 21.27
N MET A 10 -22.24 -10.64 22.15
CA MET A 10 -21.06 -9.78 22.33
C MET A 10 -19.97 -10.03 21.26
N CYS A 11 -19.90 -11.25 20.71
CA CYS A 11 -19.00 -11.56 19.60
C CYS A 11 -19.50 -11.03 18.24
N LEU A 12 -20.81 -10.83 18.08
CA LEU A 12 -21.39 -10.27 16.84
C LEU A 12 -21.22 -8.74 16.73
N LEU A 13 -20.98 -8.03 17.85
CA LEU A 13 -20.73 -6.58 17.85
C LEU A 13 -19.28 -6.21 17.52
N LEU A 14 -18.35 -7.17 17.59
CA LEU A 14 -16.94 -6.97 17.21
C LEU A 14 -16.68 -7.18 15.71
N LEU A 15 -17.68 -7.69 14.97
CA LEU A 15 -17.63 -7.89 13.52
C LEU A 15 -18.20 -6.71 12.72
N VAL A 16 -18.58 -5.62 13.39
CA VAL A 16 -18.70 -4.30 12.73
C VAL A 16 -17.29 -3.74 12.59
N GLY A 17 -16.44 -4.48 11.87
CA GLY A 17 -15.24 -3.91 11.26
C GLY A 17 -15.76 -2.79 10.39
N LYS A 18 -15.59 -1.56 10.87
CA LYS A 18 -16.08 -0.41 10.15
C LYS A 18 -15.37 -0.42 8.81
N ALA A 19 -16.12 -0.71 7.74
CA ALA A 19 -15.88 -0.05 6.47
C ALA A 19 -16.18 1.44 6.71
N GLN A 20 -15.34 2.09 7.52
CA GLN A 20 -15.44 3.52 7.77
C GLN A 20 -14.94 4.13 6.48
N ARG A 21 -15.85 4.76 5.74
CA ARG A 21 -15.46 5.64 4.64
C ARG A 21 -14.42 6.61 5.21
N THR A 22 -13.28 6.65 4.56
CA THR A 22 -12.17 7.57 4.83
C THR A 22 -12.72 8.96 4.97
N SER A 23 -12.34 9.63 6.04
CA SER A 23 -12.79 10.99 6.24
C SER A 23 -12.04 11.90 5.23
N GLU A 24 -12.72 12.94 4.72
CA GLU A 24 -12.18 13.80 3.65
C GLU A 24 -10.77 14.38 3.94
N PRO A 25 -10.42 14.71 5.20
CA PRO A 25 -9.06 15.06 5.61
C PRO A 25 -8.00 13.98 5.35
N GLU A 26 -8.26 12.71 5.68
CA GLU A 26 -7.28 11.62 5.54
C GLU A 26 -7.01 11.33 4.07
N LEU A 27 -8.05 11.39 3.22
CA LEU A 27 -7.88 11.27 1.78
C LEU A 27 -6.96 12.37 1.23
N LYS A 28 -7.19 13.63 1.63
CA LYS A 28 -6.33 14.77 1.22
C LYS A 28 -4.90 14.62 1.73
N GLU A 29 -4.72 14.12 2.94
CA GLU A 29 -3.40 13.84 3.50
C GLU A 29 -2.66 12.78 2.67
N PHE A 30 -3.35 11.68 2.32
CA PHE A 30 -2.80 10.63 1.50
C PHE A 30 -2.48 11.12 0.08
N GLU A 31 -3.36 11.90 -0.56
CA GLU A 31 -3.09 12.51 -1.87
C GLU A 31 -1.83 13.39 -1.85
N ALA A 32 -1.63 14.16 -0.78
CA ALA A 32 -0.43 14.98 -0.60
C ALA A 32 0.83 14.12 -0.41
N PHE A 33 0.73 13.01 0.32
CA PHE A 33 1.78 12.01 0.43
C PHE A 33 2.09 11.37 -0.94
N TRP A 34 1.06 10.88 -1.64
CA TRP A 34 1.18 10.22 -2.94
C TRP A 34 1.90 11.11 -3.93
N LYS A 35 1.55 12.39 -4.00
CA LYS A 35 2.23 13.36 -4.88
C LYS A 35 3.74 13.43 -4.63
N LYS A 36 4.19 13.37 -3.37
CA LYS A 36 5.62 13.39 -3.00
C LYS A 36 6.29 12.07 -3.38
N PHE A 37 5.67 10.95 -3.02
CA PHE A 37 6.15 9.61 -3.36
C PHE A 37 6.29 9.44 -4.88
N TYR A 38 5.23 9.71 -5.64
CA TYR A 38 5.18 9.67 -7.10
C TYR A 38 6.28 10.55 -7.72
N THR A 39 6.47 11.78 -7.21
CA THR A 39 7.49 12.70 -7.74
C THR A 39 8.89 12.13 -7.57
N ALA A 40 9.20 11.53 -6.42
CA ALA A 40 10.48 10.87 -6.20
C ALA A 40 10.64 9.62 -7.09
N LEU A 41 9.59 8.80 -7.20
CA LEU A 41 9.56 7.60 -8.02
C LEU A 41 9.85 7.89 -9.50
N VAL A 42 9.13 8.83 -10.11
CA VAL A 42 9.30 9.16 -11.53
C VAL A 42 10.65 9.81 -11.83
N LYS A 43 11.26 10.46 -10.84
CA LYS A 43 12.64 10.95 -10.94
C LYS A 43 13.70 9.86 -10.74
N LYS A 44 13.30 8.63 -10.42
CA LYS A 44 14.17 7.54 -9.96
C LYS A 44 15.08 8.00 -8.79
N ASP A 45 14.58 8.90 -7.95
CA ASP A 45 15.29 9.38 -6.75
C ASP A 45 15.07 8.38 -5.61
N TYR A 46 15.81 7.27 -5.67
CA TYR A 46 15.66 6.17 -4.72
C TYR A 46 16.02 6.55 -3.29
N GLN A 47 16.86 7.58 -3.09
CA GLN A 47 17.14 8.12 -1.77
C GLN A 47 15.88 8.76 -1.17
N SER A 48 15.19 9.60 -1.94
CA SER A 48 13.91 10.19 -1.50
C SER A 48 12.82 9.13 -1.35
N VAL A 49 12.72 8.17 -2.27
CA VAL A 49 11.75 7.06 -2.16
C VAL A 49 11.97 6.26 -0.89
N SER A 50 13.23 5.93 -0.57
CA SER A 50 13.61 5.24 0.67
C SER A 50 13.13 5.96 1.94
N GLY A 51 13.04 7.29 1.92
CA GLY A 51 12.49 8.08 3.03
C GLY A 51 11.00 7.84 3.32
N PHE A 52 10.25 7.33 2.34
CA PHE A 52 8.84 6.99 2.46
C PHE A 52 8.59 5.54 2.85
N ILE A 53 9.62 4.76 3.11
CA ILE A 53 9.49 3.33 3.44
C ILE A 53 9.60 3.14 4.94
N ASP A 54 8.85 2.19 5.47
CA ASP A 54 9.10 1.58 6.77
C ASP A 54 9.93 0.31 6.54
N PHE A 55 11.20 0.34 6.95
CA PHE A 55 12.11 -0.77 6.70
C PHE A 55 12.06 -1.78 7.87
N PRO A 56 12.17 -3.10 7.58
CA PRO A 56 12.37 -3.69 6.25
C PRO A 56 11.11 -3.66 5.37
N LEU A 57 11.28 -3.37 4.07
CA LEU A 57 10.17 -3.42 3.13
C LEU A 57 9.77 -4.88 2.92
N VAL A 58 8.49 -5.19 3.05
CA VAL A 58 8.01 -6.57 2.88
C VAL A 58 7.47 -6.77 1.47
N VAL A 59 7.95 -7.80 0.79
CA VAL A 59 7.56 -8.18 -0.57
C VAL A 59 6.81 -9.50 -0.51
N LYS A 60 5.59 -9.51 -1.06
CA LYS A 60 4.69 -10.67 -1.09
C LYS A 60 4.36 -11.04 -2.52
N LYS A 61 4.27 -12.34 -2.84
CA LYS A 61 3.83 -12.78 -4.17
C LYS A 61 2.32 -12.72 -4.36
N SER A 62 1.55 -12.75 -3.27
CA SER A 62 0.10 -12.55 -3.28
C SER A 62 -0.40 -12.14 -1.89
N LEU A 63 -1.67 -11.73 -1.81
CA LEU A 63 -2.34 -11.42 -0.54
C LEU A 63 -2.46 -12.64 0.39
N THR A 64 -2.46 -13.85 -0.18
CA THR A 64 -2.59 -15.11 0.57
C THR A 64 -1.26 -15.82 0.78
N ASP A 65 -0.16 -15.29 0.24
CA ASP A 65 1.15 -15.88 0.41
C ASP A 65 1.62 -15.72 1.86
N THR A 66 2.11 -16.82 2.42
CA THR A 66 2.68 -16.86 3.78
C THR A 66 4.19 -16.71 3.75
N ALA A 67 4.82 -16.92 2.58
CA ALA A 67 6.20 -16.60 2.36
C ALA A 67 6.35 -15.10 2.09
N VAL A 68 7.23 -14.45 2.84
CA VAL A 68 7.56 -13.05 2.65
C VAL A 68 9.05 -12.90 2.39
N GLN A 69 9.41 -12.04 1.45
CA GLN A 69 10.77 -11.55 1.29
C GLN A 69 10.86 -10.18 1.96
N THR A 70 11.95 -9.89 2.65
CA THR A 70 12.21 -8.58 3.23
C THR A 70 13.38 -7.92 2.52
N ILE A 71 13.24 -6.64 2.17
CA ILE A 71 14.27 -5.85 1.51
C ILE A 71 14.80 -4.82 2.51
N GLY A 72 16.10 -4.86 2.76
CA GLY A 72 16.78 -3.88 3.60
C GLY A 72 16.92 -2.52 2.92
N LYS A 73 17.22 -1.48 3.71
CA LYS A 73 17.43 -0.12 3.18
C LYS A 73 18.55 -0.05 2.15
N ASP A 74 19.64 -0.78 2.38
CA ASP A 74 20.82 -0.76 1.51
C ASP A 74 20.60 -1.54 0.20
N GLU A 75 19.64 -2.46 0.18
CA GLU A 75 19.26 -3.27 -0.98
C GLU A 75 18.14 -2.62 -1.81
N PHE A 76 17.41 -1.68 -1.21
CA PHE A 76 16.19 -1.11 -1.76
C PHE A 76 16.36 -0.53 -3.16
N ALA A 77 17.42 0.25 -3.39
CA ALA A 77 17.61 0.92 -4.67
C ALA A 77 17.74 -0.09 -5.83
N ASN A 78 18.47 -1.17 -5.62
CA ASN A 78 18.63 -2.24 -6.61
C ASN A 78 17.32 -2.99 -6.81
N PHE A 79 16.70 -3.45 -5.71
CA PHE A 79 15.41 -4.14 -5.77
C PHE A 79 14.35 -3.32 -6.51
N PHE A 80 14.21 -2.03 -6.16
CA PHE A 80 13.15 -1.20 -6.69
C PHE A 80 13.40 -0.85 -8.17
N ASN A 81 14.65 -0.66 -8.56
CA ASN A 81 15.00 -0.49 -9.96
C ASN A 81 14.61 -1.73 -10.79
N ASP A 82 14.92 -2.94 -10.30
CA ASP A 82 14.57 -4.18 -10.99
C ASP A 82 13.06 -4.40 -11.03
N TYR A 83 12.36 -4.12 -9.93
CA TYR A 83 10.91 -4.17 -9.86
C TYR A 83 10.24 -3.26 -10.91
N LEU A 84 10.76 -2.05 -11.09
CA LEU A 84 10.23 -1.07 -12.04
C LEU A 84 10.35 -1.52 -13.51
N GLU A 85 11.31 -2.40 -13.81
CA GLU A 85 11.53 -2.97 -15.15
C GLU A 85 10.70 -4.26 -15.40
N LEU A 86 10.04 -4.81 -14.38
CA LEU A 86 9.15 -5.95 -14.55
C LEU A 86 7.98 -5.60 -15.48
N PRO A 87 7.45 -6.57 -16.24
CA PRO A 87 6.26 -6.35 -17.06
C PRO A 87 5.11 -5.78 -16.22
N ALA A 88 4.24 -4.97 -16.82
CA ALA A 88 3.00 -4.53 -16.19
C ALA A 88 1.80 -5.26 -16.81
N LYS A 89 0.65 -5.15 -16.14
CA LYS A 89 -0.62 -5.59 -16.72
C LYS A 89 -1.00 -4.67 -17.88
N GLU A 90 -1.84 -5.18 -18.78
CA GLU A 90 -2.52 -4.40 -19.82
C GLU A 90 -1.55 -3.79 -20.86
N GLU A 91 -1.67 -2.47 -21.10
CA GLU A 91 -1.07 -1.73 -22.21
C GLU A 91 0.33 -1.17 -21.90
N PHE A 92 0.81 -1.33 -20.67
CA PHE A 92 2.08 -0.77 -20.23
C PHE A 92 3.22 -1.77 -20.37
N ALA A 93 4.34 -1.33 -20.97
CA ALA A 93 5.49 -2.20 -21.18
C ALA A 93 6.13 -2.71 -19.87
N ASN A 94 6.12 -1.89 -18.81
CA ASN A 94 6.68 -2.23 -17.51
C ASN A 94 6.00 -1.47 -16.35
N LYS A 95 6.29 -1.89 -15.12
CA LYS A 95 5.74 -1.29 -13.88
C LYS A 95 6.06 0.21 -13.78
N TYR A 96 7.22 0.64 -14.27
CA TYR A 96 7.56 2.07 -14.32
C TYR A 96 6.56 2.87 -15.17
N ASN A 97 6.24 2.40 -16.38
CA ASN A 97 5.32 3.11 -17.27
C ASN A 97 3.89 3.15 -16.69
N LEU A 98 3.44 2.06 -16.06
CA LEU A 98 2.18 2.01 -15.32
C LEU A 98 2.15 3.05 -14.19
N LEU A 99 3.14 3.03 -13.29
CA LEU A 99 3.21 3.94 -12.15
C LEU A 99 3.38 5.40 -12.58
N ARG A 100 4.07 5.66 -13.70
CA ARG A 100 4.20 7.00 -14.29
C ARG A 100 2.87 7.53 -14.82
N ALA A 101 1.96 6.67 -15.28
CA ALA A 101 0.61 7.08 -15.67
C ALA A 101 -0.27 7.43 -14.45
N ARG A 102 0.05 6.89 -13.26
CA ARG A 102 -0.67 7.08 -11.98
C ARG A 102 -0.29 8.38 -11.24
N LYS A 103 -0.14 9.50 -11.96
CA LYS A 103 0.19 10.80 -11.35
C LYS A 103 -0.89 11.27 -10.36
N LEU A 104 -2.15 11.01 -10.68
CA LEU A 104 -3.32 11.35 -9.87
C LEU A 104 -4.05 10.05 -9.52
N LEU A 105 -4.58 9.98 -8.30
CA LEU A 105 -5.43 8.88 -7.87
C LEU A 105 -6.78 8.98 -8.58
N ASN A 106 -7.23 7.90 -9.20
CA ASN A 106 -8.58 7.79 -9.75
C ASN A 106 -9.60 7.47 -8.63
N ASP A 107 -10.88 7.34 -8.97
CA ASP A 107 -11.91 7.10 -7.95
C ASP A 107 -11.78 5.72 -7.27
N ASP A 108 -11.30 4.71 -8.01
CA ASP A 108 -11.00 3.38 -7.45
C ASP A 108 -9.85 3.46 -6.45
N ASP A 109 -8.75 4.13 -6.81
CA ASP A 109 -7.59 4.37 -5.96
C ASP A 109 -8.00 5.08 -4.66
N LYS A 110 -8.85 6.11 -4.75
CA LYS A 110 -9.36 6.86 -3.59
C LYS A 110 -10.25 5.99 -2.70
N SER A 111 -11.01 5.07 -3.28
CA SER A 111 -11.84 4.12 -2.52
C SER A 111 -11.02 3.10 -1.73
N MET A 112 -9.76 2.88 -2.11
CA MET A 112 -8.81 2.00 -1.44
C MET A 112 -7.98 2.69 -0.36
N VAL A 113 -8.17 3.99 -0.15
CA VAL A 113 -7.61 4.73 0.98
C VAL A 113 -8.56 4.55 2.17
N SER A 114 -8.01 4.39 3.37
CA SER A 114 -8.68 4.36 4.68
C SER A 114 -7.96 5.31 5.64
N ASP A 115 -8.40 5.39 6.90
CA ASP A 115 -7.84 6.35 7.87
C ASP A 115 -6.34 6.08 8.15
N ASP A 116 -5.91 4.82 8.09
CA ASP A 116 -4.58 4.34 8.46
C ASP A 116 -3.87 3.45 7.40
N ALA A 117 -4.58 3.00 6.36
CA ALA A 117 -4.02 2.20 5.28
C ALA A 117 -4.46 2.69 3.89
N ALA A 118 -3.67 2.44 2.85
CA ALA A 118 -4.05 2.68 1.46
C ALA A 118 -3.41 1.64 0.54
N THR A 119 -4.12 1.21 -0.50
CA THR A 119 -3.58 0.30 -1.52
C THR A 119 -3.68 0.92 -2.90
N ILE A 120 -2.53 1.14 -3.54
CA ILE A 120 -2.44 1.69 -4.90
C ILE A 120 -1.57 0.75 -5.74
N GLU A 121 -2.13 0.19 -6.81
CA GLU A 121 -1.46 -0.85 -7.61
C GLU A 121 -0.93 -1.98 -6.71
N ASP A 122 0.36 -2.29 -6.81
CA ASP A 122 1.04 -3.30 -6.02
C ASP A 122 1.52 -2.77 -4.65
N PHE A 123 1.23 -1.52 -4.30
CA PHE A 123 1.77 -0.87 -3.11
C PHE A 123 0.74 -0.78 -1.99
N GLU A 124 1.12 -1.25 -0.80
CA GLU A 124 0.38 -0.99 0.42
C GLU A 124 1.11 0.03 1.27
N PHE A 125 0.37 1.06 1.66
CA PHE A 125 0.82 2.11 2.54
C PHE A 125 0.08 2.01 3.88
N GLN A 126 0.78 2.31 4.97
CA GLN A 126 0.21 2.40 6.31
C GLN A 126 0.73 3.64 7.03
N LYS A 127 -0.06 4.18 7.97
CA LYS A 127 0.41 5.21 8.89
C LYS A 127 1.26 4.59 10.00
N VAL A 128 2.57 4.83 9.95
CA VAL A 128 3.52 4.48 11.01
C VAL A 128 3.93 5.76 11.73
N ASP A 129 3.71 5.83 13.05
CA ASP A 129 3.91 7.04 13.86
C ASP A 129 3.23 8.29 13.27
N GLY A 130 2.00 8.12 12.76
CA GLY A 130 1.20 9.19 12.17
C GLY A 130 1.69 9.67 10.79
N LYS A 131 2.60 8.93 10.13
CA LYS A 131 3.10 9.25 8.79
C LYS A 131 2.86 8.10 7.84
N TRP A 132 2.36 8.41 6.65
CA TRP A 132 2.23 7.44 5.57
C TRP A 132 3.59 6.85 5.17
N LYS A 133 3.66 5.52 5.12
CA LYS A 133 4.83 4.72 4.77
C LYS A 133 4.45 3.60 3.83
N LEU A 134 5.29 3.33 2.84
CA LEU A 134 5.21 2.10 2.05
C LEU A 134 5.71 0.94 2.93
N VAL A 135 4.86 -0.08 3.10
CA VAL A 135 5.13 -1.24 3.97
C VAL A 135 5.14 -2.55 3.18
N TYR A 136 4.30 -2.68 2.16
CA TYR A 136 4.26 -3.86 1.30
C TYR A 136 4.38 -3.52 -0.18
N VAL A 137 5.08 -4.39 -0.92
CA VAL A 137 5.00 -4.49 -2.37
C VAL A 137 4.49 -5.89 -2.75
N TYR A 138 3.41 -5.94 -3.51
CA TYR A 138 2.80 -7.16 -4.01
C TYR A 138 3.34 -7.49 -5.41
N MET A 139 4.32 -8.37 -5.50
CA MET A 139 4.82 -8.92 -6.77
C MET A 139 3.90 -10.05 -7.24
N LEU A 140 2.66 -9.70 -7.59
CA LEU A 140 1.70 -10.66 -8.13
C LEU A 140 2.30 -11.37 -9.34
N ALA A 141 2.40 -12.69 -9.26
CA ALA A 141 2.76 -13.52 -10.41
C ALA A 141 1.77 -13.21 -11.54
N GLN A 142 2.31 -12.80 -12.69
CA GLN A 142 1.53 -12.52 -13.89
C GLN A 142 1.16 -13.82 -14.59
#